data_AF-A2EYI2-F1
#
_entry.id   AF-A2EYI2-F1
#
_cell.length_a   1.000
_cell.length_b   1.000
_cell.length_c   1.000
_cell.angle_alpha   90.00
_cell.angle_beta   90.00
_cell.angle_gamma   90.00
#
_symmetry.space_group_name_H-M   'P 1'
#
loop_
_entity.id
_entity.type
_entity.pdbx_description
1 polymer ?
#
loop_
_entity_poly.entity_id
_entity_poly.type
_entity_poly.pdbx_seq_one_letter_code
_entity_poly.pdbx_strand_id
1 'polypeptide(L)'
;MPPISPRGVPKTPQPLNMSNSNAAFFKKSIPQTPSSERDPESDIKVFLRVRPILPGETQADLQINENTVIAKVQQKDKTSKHHAERTYSFTHIFKQESEQEELFQEIAMPLLKKFIRGYDALLFAYGATSAGKTFTVRGTEQNPGLIPKMVRTLLAVEQPVDAERGLFVSCVEVYNERIHDLLGDTKQPMRISKDGFGFTVIKDAKEIEIKRLEDLKSILSTVDKAKSVCATTYNSQSSRSHCVFMLKLISIPIDPKTKQRVNDISKVSASRLSIVDLAGSERVDPQDKNQKAVNEAISINSSMFTLGQCIRMIRQTKLGVKGLKIPYRQSKITELFKDFFDPVTSRKTYCSIIINISPSTKQISDTLFALQFAAEAVECRVAADDVEEEDLVVGKALNFSDESENVDDNNNDAEEEQNEIELLKLKEAKIRQEIHSEFQDRYKKITKEFENNITQLKASSAQVYPCKL
;
A
#
# COMPACT_ATOMS: atom_id res chain seq x y z
N MET A 1 2.51 -66.74 23.23
CA MET A 1 2.82 -65.38 22.76
C MET A 1 2.34 -64.40 23.83
N PRO A 2 3.21 -63.52 24.34
CA PRO A 2 2.91 -62.63 25.47
C PRO A 2 2.10 -61.40 25.03
N PRO A 3 1.38 -60.72 25.96
CA PRO A 3 0.60 -59.53 25.67
C PRO A 3 1.50 -58.31 25.46
N ILE A 4 1.18 -57.53 24.43
CA ILE A 4 1.87 -56.30 24.01
C ILE A 4 1.42 -55.14 24.89
N SER A 5 2.39 -54.39 25.41
CA SER A 5 2.23 -53.20 26.24
C SER A 5 1.57 -52.03 25.47
N PRO A 6 0.73 -51.20 26.12
CA PRO A 6 0.21 -50.00 25.49
C PRO A 6 1.30 -48.93 25.35
N ARG A 7 1.53 -48.49 24.10
CA ARG A 7 2.42 -47.37 23.76
C ARG A 7 1.90 -46.06 24.35
N GLY A 8 2.83 -45.31 24.93
CA GLY A 8 2.58 -44.08 25.68
C GLY A 8 1.95 -42.94 24.88
N VAL A 9 1.09 -42.20 25.58
CA VAL A 9 0.48 -40.94 25.16
C VAL A 9 1.57 -39.86 25.05
N PRO A 10 1.58 -39.01 23.99
CA PRO A 10 2.50 -37.88 23.91
C PRO A 10 2.25 -36.86 25.03
N LYS A 11 3.30 -36.49 25.75
CA LYS A 11 3.26 -35.45 26.78
C LYS A 11 2.96 -34.08 26.15
N THR A 12 1.96 -33.39 26.70
CA THR A 12 1.68 -31.97 26.44
C THR A 12 2.91 -31.10 26.74
N PRO A 13 3.30 -30.16 25.85
CA PRO A 13 4.40 -29.24 26.14
C PRO A 13 4.01 -28.26 27.25
N GLN A 14 4.85 -28.18 28.28
CA GLN A 14 4.75 -27.18 29.35
C GLN A 14 5.15 -25.79 28.84
N PRO A 15 4.58 -24.70 29.40
CA PRO A 15 4.88 -23.34 28.98
C PRO A 15 6.33 -22.96 29.35
N LEU A 16 7.05 -22.39 28.39
CA LEU A 16 8.39 -21.84 28.56
C LEU A 16 8.37 -20.67 29.56
N ASN A 17 9.03 -20.89 30.71
CA ASN A 17 9.39 -19.85 31.67
C ASN A 17 10.41 -18.90 31.01
N MET A 18 9.99 -17.70 30.61
CA MET A 18 10.90 -16.62 30.22
C MET A 18 11.43 -15.93 31.48
N SER A 19 12.56 -16.43 32.01
CA SER A 19 13.36 -15.71 33.00
C SER A 19 14.26 -14.67 32.33
N ASN A 20 14.21 -13.45 32.85
CA ASN A 20 15.06 -12.28 32.58
C ASN A 20 16.45 -12.55 31.97
N SER A 21 16.61 -12.24 30.69
CA SER A 21 17.93 -12.05 30.04
C SER A 21 17.87 -11.11 28.83
N ASN A 22 17.22 -9.94 28.94
CA ASN A 22 17.22 -8.92 27.88
C ASN A 22 17.68 -7.52 28.33
N ALA A 23 18.36 -7.41 29.48
CA ALA A 23 18.78 -6.12 30.05
C ALA A 23 20.22 -5.68 29.71
N ALA A 24 20.93 -6.33 28.79
CA ALA A 24 22.37 -6.08 28.58
C ALA A 24 22.80 -5.70 27.14
N PHE A 25 21.91 -5.20 26.28
CA PHE A 25 22.28 -4.76 24.92
C PHE A 25 22.22 -3.24 24.67
N PHE A 26 21.93 -2.43 25.68
CA PHE A 26 22.03 -0.96 25.57
C PHE A 26 23.31 -0.46 26.24
N LYS A 27 24.43 -0.47 25.51
CA LYS A 27 25.53 0.50 25.67
C LYS A 27 26.57 0.37 24.55
N LYS A 28 26.83 1.53 23.91
CA LYS A 28 27.93 1.87 22.99
C LYS A 28 27.95 1.22 21.60
N SER A 29 27.50 1.99 20.62
CA SER A 29 28.35 2.48 19.52
C SER A 29 27.62 3.63 18.80
N ILE A 30 28.31 4.75 18.59
CA ILE A 30 27.90 5.81 17.67
C ILE A 30 28.64 5.49 16.37
N PRO A 31 27.98 5.04 15.29
CA PRO A 31 28.63 4.95 14.00
C PRO A 31 28.63 6.33 13.35
N GLN A 32 29.80 6.76 12.90
CA GLN A 32 29.99 7.97 12.09
C GLN A 32 29.19 7.86 10.79
N THR A 33 28.59 8.97 10.39
CA THR A 33 27.79 9.18 9.17
C THR A 33 28.60 8.95 7.89
N PRO A 34 28.11 8.15 6.93
CA PRO A 34 28.45 8.35 5.53
C PRO A 34 27.63 9.55 5.01
N SER A 35 28.34 10.52 4.46
CA SER A 35 27.84 11.72 3.79
C SER A 35 27.38 11.38 2.37
N SER A 36 26.18 10.83 2.22
CA SER A 36 25.40 11.02 0.99
C SER A 36 24.26 11.97 1.32
N GLU A 37 24.11 13.04 0.53
CA GLU A 37 22.96 13.94 0.64
C GLU A 37 21.69 13.11 0.45
N ARG A 38 20.84 13.10 1.49
CA ARG A 38 19.68 12.22 1.60
C ARG A 38 18.52 12.87 0.86
N ASP A 39 17.95 12.22 -0.16
CA ASP A 39 16.71 12.67 -0.81
C ASP A 39 15.51 12.48 0.13
N PRO A 40 14.89 13.55 0.64
CA PRO A 40 13.71 13.46 1.49
C PRO A 40 12.46 12.97 0.75
N GLU A 41 12.44 12.88 -0.58
CA GLU A 41 11.29 12.38 -1.35
C GLU A 41 11.09 10.87 -1.29
N SER A 42 12.13 10.10 -0.91
CA SER A 42 12.07 8.64 -0.87
C SER A 42 11.50 8.06 0.45
N ASP A 43 11.28 8.88 1.47
CA ASP A 43 10.82 8.43 2.79
C ASP A 43 9.31 8.12 2.84
N ILE A 44 8.91 7.06 3.58
CA ILE A 44 7.49 6.80 3.86
C ILE A 44 6.94 8.00 4.63
N LYS A 45 5.93 8.67 4.05
CA LYS A 45 5.28 9.82 4.71
C LYS A 45 4.24 9.31 5.69
N VAL A 46 4.34 9.74 6.94
CA VAL A 46 3.41 9.31 8.00
C VAL A 46 2.68 10.53 8.54
N PHE A 47 1.38 10.56 8.29
CA PHE A 47 0.46 11.62 8.68
C PHE A 47 -0.35 11.20 9.90
N LEU A 48 -0.75 12.14 10.74
CA LEU A 48 -1.71 11.91 11.81
C LEU A 48 -2.98 12.71 11.54
N ARG A 49 -4.14 12.07 11.72
CA ARG A 49 -5.44 12.74 11.75
C ARG A 49 -6.11 12.51 13.09
N VAL A 50 -6.46 13.60 13.76
CA VAL A 50 -7.32 13.56 14.95
C VAL A 50 -8.74 13.84 14.51
N ARG A 51 -9.66 12.88 14.69
CA ARG A 51 -11.07 13.13 14.37
C ARG A 51 -11.69 14.12 15.37
N PRO A 52 -12.76 14.86 15.00
CA PRO A 52 -13.53 15.64 15.95
C PRO A 52 -14.03 14.79 17.13
N ILE A 53 -14.11 15.42 18.31
CA ILE A 53 -14.79 14.84 19.47
C ILE A 53 -16.29 14.69 19.18
N LEU A 54 -16.84 13.51 19.45
CA LEU A 54 -18.27 13.25 19.22
C LEU A 54 -19.11 13.67 20.43
N PRO A 55 -20.42 13.97 20.24
CA PRO A 55 -21.32 14.25 21.35
C PRO A 55 -21.30 13.15 22.42
N GLY A 56 -21.06 13.52 23.67
CA GLY A 56 -20.98 12.59 24.80
C GLY A 56 -19.60 11.94 25.03
N GLU A 57 -18.59 12.29 24.23
CA GLU A 57 -17.20 11.93 24.51
C GLU A 57 -16.50 12.97 25.41
N THR A 58 -15.43 12.54 26.07
CA THR A 58 -14.57 13.42 26.87
C THR A 58 -13.19 13.46 26.23
N GLN A 59 -12.61 14.66 26.11
CA GLN A 59 -11.29 14.87 25.53
C GLN A 59 -10.19 14.28 26.41
N ALA A 60 -9.30 13.48 25.82
CA ALA A 60 -8.11 12.95 26.46
C ALA A 60 -7.01 14.01 26.57
N ASP A 61 -6.13 13.86 27.57
CA ASP A 61 -4.94 14.70 27.75
C ASP A 61 -3.84 14.30 26.75
N LEU A 62 -3.99 14.75 25.49
CA LEU A 62 -3.00 14.67 24.43
C LEU A 62 -2.53 16.09 24.09
N GLN A 63 -1.24 16.36 24.22
CA GLN A 63 -0.68 17.64 23.78
C GLN A 63 -0.28 17.52 22.31
N ILE A 64 -1.00 18.23 21.45
CA ILE A 64 -0.79 18.22 20.00
C ILE A 64 -0.15 19.55 19.61
N ASN A 65 1.12 19.49 19.23
CA ASN A 65 1.85 20.61 18.65
C ASN A 65 1.71 20.58 17.10
N GLU A 66 2.54 21.32 16.37
CA GLU A 66 2.49 21.35 14.90
C GLU A 66 2.72 19.95 14.29
N ASN A 67 3.86 19.32 14.61
CA ASN A 67 4.25 18.02 14.04
C ASN A 67 4.49 16.93 15.10
N THR A 68 4.18 17.22 16.37
CA THR A 68 4.39 16.25 17.47
C THR A 68 3.16 16.07 18.34
N VAL A 69 2.96 14.85 18.83
CA VAL A 69 1.99 14.50 19.86
C VAL A 69 2.72 14.00 21.10
N ILE A 70 2.44 14.61 22.25
CA ILE A 70 2.93 14.15 23.55
C ILE A 70 1.77 13.51 24.30
N ALA A 71 1.94 12.24 24.66
CA ALA A 71 0.95 11.48 25.40
C ALA A 71 1.50 11.05 26.77
N LYS A 72 0.76 11.35 27.84
CA LYS A 72 1.09 10.91 29.19
C LYS A 72 0.58 9.49 29.40
N VAL A 73 1.49 8.52 29.49
CA VAL A 73 1.13 7.13 29.73
C VAL A 73 1.04 6.89 31.24
N GLN A 74 -0.12 6.44 31.73
CA GLN A 74 -0.23 5.97 33.12
C GLN A 74 0.54 4.65 33.25
N GLN A 75 1.58 4.63 34.11
CA GLN A 75 2.29 3.39 34.42
C GLN A 75 1.40 2.49 35.28
N LYS A 76 1.42 1.17 35.01
CA LYS A 76 0.68 0.17 35.81
C LYS A 76 1.21 0.03 37.25
N ASP A 77 2.43 0.51 37.53
CA ASP A 77 3.03 0.46 38.86
C ASP A 77 2.70 1.72 39.67
N LYS A 78 1.86 1.56 40.70
CA LYS A 78 1.42 2.62 41.63
C LYS A 78 2.55 3.23 42.49
N THR A 79 3.79 2.79 42.32
CA THR A 79 4.96 3.21 43.11
C THR A 79 5.78 4.32 42.44
N SER A 80 5.57 4.59 41.16
CA SER A 80 6.25 5.65 40.41
C SER A 80 5.33 6.86 40.26
N LYS A 81 5.68 7.99 40.88
CA LYS A 81 5.00 9.30 40.70
C LYS A 81 5.35 9.97 39.36
N HIS A 82 6.12 9.33 38.49
CA HIS A 82 6.53 9.87 37.21
C HIS A 82 5.70 9.26 36.07
N HIS A 83 4.87 10.10 35.43
CA HIS A 83 4.26 9.74 34.15
C HIS A 83 5.38 9.57 33.11
N ALA A 84 5.40 8.43 32.41
CA ALA A 84 6.25 8.31 31.23
C ALA A 84 5.57 9.07 30.09
N GLU A 85 6.12 10.23 29.74
CA GLU A 85 5.72 10.98 28.55
C GLU A 85 6.33 10.33 27.31
N ARG A 86 5.51 10.13 26.29
CA ARG A 86 5.95 9.67 24.97
C ARG A 86 5.65 10.74 23.93
N THR A 87 6.65 11.07 23.14
CA THR A 87 6.54 12.02 22.03
C THR A 87 6.57 11.27 20.71
N TYR A 88 5.61 11.58 19.84
CA TYR A 88 5.44 10.99 18.52
C TYR A 88 5.54 12.10 17.47
N SER A 89 6.37 11.92 16.45
CA SER A 89 6.57 12.90 15.37
C SER A 89 5.93 12.42 14.07
N PHE A 90 5.37 13.35 13.31
CA PHE A 90 4.68 13.08 12.05
C PHE A 90 5.14 14.02 10.94
N THR A 91 4.90 13.63 9.69
CA THR A 91 5.09 14.50 8.53
C THR A 91 4.20 15.73 8.61
N HIS A 92 2.93 15.53 8.99
CA HIS A 92 1.96 16.59 9.28
C HIS A 92 0.86 16.04 10.20
N ILE A 93 0.28 16.91 11.04
CA ILE A 93 -0.84 16.57 11.93
C ILE A 93 -2.09 17.36 11.53
N PHE A 94 -3.09 16.65 11.04
CA PHE A 94 -4.44 17.17 10.86
C PHE A 94 -5.17 17.16 12.20
N LYS A 95 -5.50 18.35 12.69
CA LYS A 95 -6.19 18.55 13.97
C LYS A 95 -7.69 18.28 13.81
N GLN A 96 -8.46 18.44 14.88
CA GLN A 96 -9.89 18.13 14.90
C GLN A 96 -10.68 18.97 13.90
N GLU A 97 -10.20 20.17 13.60
CA GLU A 97 -10.81 21.15 12.71
C GLU A 97 -10.42 20.93 11.23
N SER A 98 -9.44 20.07 10.96
CA SER A 98 -8.94 19.83 9.60
C SER A 98 -10.00 19.17 8.71
N GLU A 99 -10.23 19.79 7.56
CA GLU A 99 -11.22 19.37 6.58
C GLU A 99 -10.64 18.35 5.58
N GLN A 100 -11.52 17.59 4.90
CA GLN A 100 -11.10 16.61 3.89
C GLN A 100 -10.32 17.24 2.73
N GLU A 101 -10.51 18.53 2.46
CA GLU A 101 -9.76 19.24 1.43
C GLU A 101 -8.29 19.41 1.81
N GLU A 102 -7.99 19.73 3.07
CA GLU A 102 -6.61 19.83 3.57
C GLU A 102 -5.89 18.48 3.42
N LEU A 103 -6.55 17.39 3.84
CA LEU A 103 -6.01 16.04 3.68
C LEU A 103 -5.78 15.67 2.21
N PHE A 104 -6.67 16.12 1.33
CA PHE A 104 -6.53 15.87 -0.10
C PHE A 104 -5.30 16.58 -0.70
N GLN A 105 -5.09 17.85 -0.35
CA GLN A 105 -3.95 18.63 -0.84
C GLN A 105 -2.62 18.08 -0.31
N GLU A 106 -2.55 17.77 0.98
CA GLU A 106 -1.29 17.37 1.64
C GLU A 106 -0.90 15.91 1.39
N ILE A 107 -1.88 15.00 1.26
CA ILE A 107 -1.62 13.55 1.10
C ILE A 107 -1.86 13.08 -0.32
N ALA A 108 -3.07 13.34 -0.84
CA ALA A 108 -3.50 12.73 -2.10
C ALA A 108 -2.87 13.38 -3.33
N MET A 109 -2.67 14.71 -3.34
CA MET A 109 -2.07 15.37 -4.50
C MET A 109 -0.62 14.92 -4.78
N PRO A 110 0.29 14.77 -3.80
CA PRO A 110 1.60 14.16 -4.01
C PRO A 110 1.52 12.74 -4.60
N LEU A 111 0.65 11.89 -4.04
CA LEU A 111 0.40 10.54 -4.55
C LEU A 111 -0.07 10.55 -6.02
N LEU A 112 -1.03 11.43 -6.36
CA LEU A 112 -1.56 11.57 -7.71
C LEU A 112 -0.49 12.04 -8.71
N LYS A 113 0.33 13.03 -8.33
CA LYS A 113 1.43 13.52 -9.17
C LYS A 113 2.41 12.39 -9.52
N LYS A 114 2.81 11.60 -8.54
CA LYS A 114 3.69 10.43 -8.74
C LYS A 114 3.00 9.36 -9.58
N PHE A 115 1.74 9.04 -9.28
CA PHE A 115 0.93 8.06 -10.01
C PHE A 115 0.77 8.39 -11.51
N ILE A 116 0.48 9.65 -11.85
CA ILE A 116 0.36 10.10 -13.25
C ILE A 116 1.71 10.02 -13.99
N ARG A 117 2.83 10.20 -13.27
CA ARG A 117 4.20 10.07 -13.79
C ARG A 117 4.69 8.62 -13.89
N GLY A 118 3.84 7.63 -13.60
CA GLY A 118 4.18 6.22 -13.74
C GLY A 118 4.66 5.53 -12.46
N TYR A 119 4.64 6.21 -11.31
CA TYR A 119 5.02 5.60 -10.03
C TYR A 119 3.88 4.74 -9.51
N ASP A 120 4.22 3.61 -8.90
CA ASP A 120 3.27 2.88 -8.07
C ASP A 120 3.13 3.63 -6.72
N ALA A 121 1.90 3.95 -6.34
CA ALA A 121 1.57 4.77 -5.19
C ALA A 121 0.71 3.97 -4.18
N LEU A 122 0.94 4.16 -2.89
CA LEU A 122 0.24 3.43 -1.83
C LEU A 122 -0.09 4.36 -0.66
N LEU A 123 -1.33 4.30 -0.20
CA LEU A 123 -1.80 4.96 1.02
C LEU A 123 -2.44 3.95 1.95
N PHE A 124 -1.87 3.76 3.15
CA PHE A 124 -2.53 3.04 4.23
C PHE A 124 -3.29 4.00 5.14
N ALA A 125 -4.56 3.73 5.40
CA ALA A 125 -5.32 4.36 6.47
C ALA A 125 -5.42 3.38 7.65
N TYR A 126 -4.84 3.77 8.78
CA TYR A 126 -4.74 2.94 9.98
C TYR A 126 -5.35 3.65 11.19
N GLY A 127 -5.71 2.88 12.23
CA GLY A 127 -6.30 3.40 13.47
C GLY A 127 -7.37 2.47 14.04
N ALA A 128 -7.80 2.77 15.27
CA ALA A 128 -8.82 1.99 15.97
C ALA A 128 -10.18 2.04 15.27
N THR A 129 -11.07 1.10 15.58
CA THR A 129 -12.49 1.22 15.21
C THR A 129 -13.04 2.58 15.68
N SER A 130 -13.85 3.23 14.85
CA SER A 130 -14.39 4.59 15.04
C SER A 130 -13.37 5.75 15.07
N ALA A 131 -12.09 5.51 14.79
CA ALA A 131 -11.09 6.59 14.70
C ALA A 131 -11.23 7.47 13.43
N GLY A 132 -12.13 7.12 12.49
CA GLY A 132 -12.41 7.92 11.30
C GLY A 132 -11.74 7.46 10.02
N LYS A 133 -11.14 6.25 9.96
CA LYS A 133 -10.45 5.71 8.77
C LYS A 133 -11.30 5.75 7.49
N THR A 134 -12.50 5.14 7.54
CA THR A 134 -13.42 5.12 6.40
C THR A 134 -13.91 6.52 6.04
N PHE A 135 -14.06 7.42 7.01
CA PHE A 135 -14.36 8.83 6.73
C PHE A 135 -13.19 9.49 5.98
N THR A 136 -11.94 9.28 6.39
CA THR A 136 -10.75 9.75 5.65
C THR A 136 -10.73 9.22 4.21
N VAL A 137 -10.85 7.91 4.04
CA VAL A 137 -10.67 7.26 2.74
C VAL A 137 -11.84 7.51 1.79
N ARG A 138 -13.08 7.35 2.27
CA ARG A 138 -14.30 7.44 1.44
C ARG A 138 -15.11 8.69 1.71
N GLY A 139 -15.21 9.09 2.97
CA GLY A 139 -16.00 10.23 3.41
C GLY A 139 -17.49 10.00 3.28
N THR A 140 -18.25 11.09 3.22
CA THR A 140 -19.70 11.09 2.97
C THR A 140 -20.00 11.78 1.64
N GLU A 141 -21.27 11.80 1.22
CA GLU A 141 -21.66 12.55 0.02
C GLU A 141 -21.40 14.05 0.17
N GLN A 142 -21.62 14.61 1.37
CA GLN A 142 -21.41 16.02 1.68
C GLN A 142 -19.92 16.34 1.88
N ASN A 143 -19.17 15.40 2.48
CA ASN A 143 -17.75 15.54 2.78
C ASN A 143 -16.97 14.38 2.15
N PRO A 144 -16.80 14.37 0.82
CA PRO A 144 -16.12 13.29 0.12
C PRO A 144 -14.68 13.14 0.62
N GLY A 145 -14.28 11.89 0.84
CA GLY A 145 -12.93 11.55 1.29
C GLY A 145 -11.92 11.53 0.15
N LEU A 146 -10.78 10.90 0.40
CA LEU A 146 -9.66 10.88 -0.54
C LEU A 146 -10.00 10.17 -1.86
N ILE A 147 -10.63 8.99 -1.84
CA ILE A 147 -10.92 8.22 -3.07
C ILE A 147 -11.81 9.02 -4.05
N PRO A 148 -12.98 9.55 -3.66
CA PRO A 148 -13.82 10.31 -4.58
C PRO A 148 -13.15 11.57 -5.12
N LYS A 149 -12.38 12.29 -4.29
CA LYS A 149 -11.62 13.47 -4.72
C LYS A 149 -10.51 13.10 -5.69
N MET A 150 -9.75 12.03 -5.41
CA MET A 150 -8.68 11.54 -6.28
C MET A 150 -9.18 11.14 -7.68
N VAL A 151 -10.27 10.37 -7.74
CA VAL A 151 -10.86 9.97 -9.03
C VAL A 151 -11.40 11.18 -9.78
N ARG A 152 -12.07 12.12 -9.09
CA ARG A 152 -12.51 13.37 -9.72
C ARG A 152 -11.35 14.14 -10.35
N THR A 153 -10.25 14.29 -9.61
CA THR A 153 -9.06 14.99 -10.11
C THR A 153 -8.46 14.25 -11.30
N LEU A 154 -8.31 12.93 -11.25
CA LEU A 154 -7.78 12.14 -12.37
C LEU A 154 -8.63 12.25 -13.64
N LEU A 155 -9.95 12.26 -13.51
CA LEU A 155 -10.86 12.44 -14.66
C LEU A 155 -10.85 13.86 -15.22
N ALA A 156 -10.46 14.85 -14.41
CA ALA A 156 -10.34 16.24 -14.83
C ALA A 156 -8.97 16.57 -15.45
N VAL A 157 -7.96 15.71 -15.28
CA VAL A 157 -6.65 15.88 -15.92
C VAL A 157 -6.78 15.66 -17.42
N GLU A 158 -6.32 16.62 -18.21
CA GLU A 158 -6.31 16.52 -19.66
C GLU A 158 -5.43 15.35 -20.12
N GLN A 159 -5.88 14.69 -21.20
CA GLN A 159 -5.13 13.62 -21.84
C GLN A 159 -3.87 14.21 -22.51
N PRO A 160 -2.70 13.56 -22.39
CA PRO A 160 -1.51 13.99 -23.13
C PRO A 160 -1.75 14.00 -24.64
N VAL A 161 -1.07 14.90 -25.36
CA VAL A 161 -1.22 15.04 -26.82
C VAL A 161 -0.75 13.78 -27.56
N ASP A 162 0.18 13.06 -26.94
CA ASP A 162 0.92 11.90 -27.43
C ASP A 162 0.54 10.60 -26.70
N ALA A 163 -0.53 10.59 -25.89
CA ALA A 163 -0.99 9.38 -25.22
C ALA A 163 -2.50 9.37 -24.93
N GLU A 164 -3.09 8.20 -25.03
CA GLU A 164 -4.43 7.89 -24.54
C GLU A 164 -4.34 7.22 -23.17
N ARG A 165 -5.05 7.75 -22.17
CA ARG A 165 -5.10 7.14 -20.84
C ARG A 165 -6.47 6.56 -20.53
N GLY A 166 -6.46 5.34 -19.99
CA GLY A 166 -7.61 4.69 -19.39
C GLY A 166 -7.43 4.52 -17.88
N LEU A 167 -8.46 4.86 -17.11
CA LEU A 167 -8.49 4.70 -15.65
C LEU A 167 -9.36 3.48 -15.29
N PHE A 168 -8.78 2.53 -14.59
CA PHE A 168 -9.46 1.31 -14.15
C PHE A 168 -9.46 1.22 -12.64
N VAL A 169 -10.48 0.57 -12.09
CA VAL A 169 -10.60 0.29 -10.67
C VAL A 169 -10.85 -1.18 -10.41
N SER A 170 -10.16 -1.74 -9.42
CA SER A 170 -10.55 -2.95 -8.73
C SER A 170 -10.68 -2.69 -7.24
N CYS A 171 -11.53 -3.48 -6.56
CA CYS A 171 -11.71 -3.36 -5.12
C CYS A 171 -11.85 -4.73 -4.50
N VAL A 172 -11.08 -4.98 -3.44
CA VAL A 172 -11.08 -6.27 -2.75
C VAL A 172 -11.18 -6.08 -1.25
N GLU A 173 -11.69 -7.11 -0.60
CA GLU A 173 -11.71 -7.23 0.85
C GLU A 173 -10.70 -8.30 1.27
N VAL A 174 -9.84 -7.98 2.25
CA VAL A 174 -9.00 -8.97 2.92
C VAL A 174 -9.61 -9.26 4.28
N TYR A 175 -10.13 -10.47 4.44
CA TYR A 175 -10.76 -10.95 5.66
C TYR A 175 -10.22 -12.33 6.02
N ASN A 176 -9.76 -12.51 7.25
CA ASN A 176 -9.20 -13.78 7.74
C ASN A 176 -8.16 -14.38 6.77
N GLU A 177 -7.21 -13.55 6.31
CA GLU A 177 -6.15 -13.91 5.35
C GLU A 177 -6.64 -14.48 4.01
N ARG A 178 -7.89 -14.15 3.63
CA ARG A 178 -8.47 -14.45 2.32
C ARG A 178 -8.87 -13.15 1.62
N ILE A 179 -8.70 -13.14 0.30
CA ILE A 179 -8.99 -11.98 -0.55
C ILE A 179 -10.31 -12.25 -1.28
N HIS A 180 -11.26 -11.34 -1.22
CA HIS A 180 -12.57 -11.44 -1.87
C HIS A 180 -12.77 -10.27 -2.84
N ASP A 181 -13.28 -10.53 -4.04
CA ASP A 181 -13.55 -9.48 -5.04
C ASP A 181 -14.86 -8.77 -4.72
N LEU A 182 -14.81 -7.46 -4.43
CA LEU A 182 -15.98 -6.66 -4.10
C LEU A 182 -16.73 -6.13 -5.34
N LEU A 183 -16.17 -6.30 -6.54
CA LEU A 183 -16.80 -5.94 -7.81
C LEU A 183 -17.23 -7.18 -8.61
N GLY A 184 -16.64 -8.34 -8.29
CA GLY A 184 -16.87 -9.65 -8.92
C GLY A 184 -17.60 -10.64 -8.01
N ASP A 185 -17.09 -11.87 -7.95
CA ASP A 185 -17.64 -12.92 -7.09
C ASP A 185 -17.00 -12.86 -5.70
N THR A 186 -17.80 -12.50 -4.69
CA THR A 186 -17.37 -12.45 -3.29
C THR A 186 -17.23 -13.82 -2.65
N LYS A 187 -17.78 -14.89 -3.24
CA LYS A 187 -17.82 -16.23 -2.62
C LYS A 187 -16.49 -16.97 -2.69
N GLN A 188 -15.74 -16.76 -3.78
CA GLN A 188 -14.49 -17.47 -4.02
C GLN A 188 -13.29 -16.61 -3.62
N PRO A 189 -12.36 -17.13 -2.80
CA PRO A 189 -11.17 -16.38 -2.45
C PRO A 189 -10.22 -16.29 -3.65
N MET A 190 -9.71 -15.08 -3.88
CA MET A 190 -8.72 -14.78 -4.90
C MET A 190 -7.30 -15.12 -4.43
N ARG A 191 -6.39 -15.26 -5.39
CA ARG A 191 -4.99 -15.58 -5.14
C ARG A 191 -4.09 -14.43 -5.55
N ILE A 192 -3.05 -14.20 -4.76
CA ILE A 192 -1.95 -13.34 -5.14
C ILE A 192 -1.09 -14.09 -6.17
N SER A 193 -0.69 -13.40 -7.22
CA SER A 193 0.20 -13.90 -8.26
C SER A 193 1.20 -12.82 -8.66
N LYS A 194 2.01 -13.10 -9.66
CA LYS A 194 2.84 -12.11 -10.33
C LYS A 194 2.20 -11.78 -11.67
N ASP A 195 2.16 -10.51 -12.03
CA ASP A 195 1.86 -10.14 -13.42
C ASP A 195 3.03 -10.56 -14.31
N GLY A 196 2.85 -10.43 -15.62
CA GLY A 196 3.94 -10.68 -16.54
C GLY A 196 5.23 -9.96 -16.15
N PHE A 197 5.17 -8.79 -15.50
CA PHE A 197 6.36 -8.00 -15.12
C PHE A 197 7.01 -8.46 -13.81
N GLY A 198 6.52 -9.54 -13.22
CA GLY A 198 7.04 -10.08 -11.97
C GLY A 198 6.53 -9.34 -10.72
N PHE A 199 5.62 -8.37 -10.86
CA PHE A 199 5.04 -7.61 -9.76
C PHE A 199 3.85 -8.31 -9.15
N THR A 200 3.69 -8.13 -7.86
CA THR A 200 2.62 -8.72 -7.08
C THR A 200 1.28 -8.12 -7.50
N VAL A 201 0.36 -8.99 -7.94
CA VAL A 201 -1.01 -8.65 -8.34
C VAL A 201 -2.01 -9.65 -7.79
N ILE A 202 -3.29 -9.26 -7.79
CA ILE A 202 -4.38 -10.16 -7.45
C ILE A 202 -4.90 -10.77 -8.75
N LYS A 203 -4.75 -12.09 -8.88
CA LYS A 203 -5.13 -12.80 -10.10
C LYS A 203 -6.65 -12.77 -10.28
N ASP A 204 -7.07 -12.52 -11.51
CA ASP A 204 -8.49 -12.54 -11.95
C ASP A 204 -9.39 -11.52 -11.23
N ALA A 205 -8.82 -10.54 -10.53
CA ALA A 205 -9.58 -9.46 -9.92
C ALA A 205 -10.33 -8.67 -10.99
N LYS A 206 -11.63 -8.47 -10.80
CA LYS A 206 -12.44 -7.71 -11.74
C LYS A 206 -12.01 -6.25 -11.73
N GLU A 207 -11.75 -5.74 -12.93
CA GLU A 207 -11.47 -4.33 -13.15
C GLU A 207 -12.58 -3.69 -13.97
N ILE A 208 -12.96 -2.47 -13.58
CA ILE A 208 -13.98 -1.67 -14.25
C ILE A 208 -13.34 -0.35 -14.68
N GLU A 209 -13.54 0.04 -15.93
CA GLU A 209 -13.09 1.33 -16.44
C GLU A 209 -13.96 2.47 -15.86
N ILE A 210 -13.33 3.55 -15.40
CA ILE A 210 -14.01 4.76 -14.93
C ILE A 210 -13.88 5.82 -16.03
N LYS A 211 -15.01 6.18 -16.64
CA LYS A 211 -15.06 7.25 -17.67
C LYS A 211 -15.65 8.52 -17.11
N ARG A 212 -16.56 8.40 -16.14
CA ARG A 212 -17.29 9.51 -15.54
C ARG A 212 -17.45 9.33 -14.03
N LEU A 213 -17.83 10.39 -13.35
CA LEU A 213 -18.06 10.37 -11.90
C LEU A 213 -19.25 9.48 -11.51
N GLU A 214 -20.23 9.32 -12.40
CA GLU A 214 -21.37 8.43 -12.21
C GLU A 214 -20.94 6.96 -12.10
N ASP A 215 -19.91 6.56 -12.87
CA ASP A 215 -19.34 5.20 -12.80
C ASP A 215 -18.78 4.95 -11.40
N LEU A 216 -18.03 5.91 -10.85
CA LEU A 216 -17.50 5.81 -9.50
C LEU A 216 -18.60 5.67 -8.45
N LYS A 217 -19.68 6.45 -8.54
CA LYS A 217 -20.82 6.34 -7.60
C LYS A 217 -21.43 4.93 -7.66
N SER A 218 -21.62 4.38 -8.86
CA SER A 218 -22.14 3.02 -9.04
C SER A 218 -21.19 1.95 -8.48
N ILE A 219 -19.88 2.12 -8.71
CA ILE A 219 -18.83 1.24 -8.18
C ILE A 219 -18.85 1.25 -6.65
N LEU A 220 -18.85 2.43 -6.02
CA LEU A 220 -18.89 2.56 -4.56
C LEU A 220 -20.16 1.94 -3.96
N SER A 221 -21.32 2.12 -4.61
CA SER A 221 -22.57 1.46 -4.18
C SER A 221 -22.50 -0.07 -4.28
N THR A 222 -21.87 -0.59 -5.33
CA THR A 222 -21.63 -2.03 -5.49
C THR A 222 -20.74 -2.56 -4.37
N VAL A 223 -19.65 -1.85 -4.07
CA VAL A 223 -18.74 -2.18 -2.97
C VAL A 223 -19.47 -2.19 -1.63
N ASP A 224 -20.33 -1.22 -1.34
CA ASP A 224 -21.11 -1.16 -0.10
C ASP A 224 -22.06 -2.34 0.07
N LYS A 225 -22.75 -2.71 -1.01
CA LYS A 225 -23.64 -3.88 -1.04
C LYS A 225 -22.83 -5.16 -0.81
N ALA A 226 -21.71 -5.32 -1.50
CA ALA A 226 -20.83 -6.47 -1.36
C ALA A 226 -20.30 -6.59 0.09
N LYS A 227 -19.80 -5.50 0.67
CA LYS A 227 -19.35 -5.49 2.08
C LYS A 227 -20.46 -5.81 3.07
N SER A 228 -21.68 -5.32 2.82
CA SER A 228 -22.85 -5.63 3.67
C SER A 228 -23.22 -7.13 3.60
N VAL A 229 -23.15 -7.72 2.40
CA VAL A 229 -23.37 -9.16 2.21
C VAL A 229 -22.26 -9.97 2.88
N CYS A 230 -20.99 -9.57 2.75
CA CYS A 230 -19.87 -10.22 3.44
C CYS A 230 -20.06 -10.18 4.97
N ALA A 231 -20.43 -9.02 5.51
CA ALA A 231 -20.67 -8.85 6.95
C ALA A 231 -21.75 -9.80 7.49
N THR A 232 -22.85 -9.95 6.77
CA THR A 232 -23.95 -10.86 7.16
C THR A 232 -23.60 -12.34 6.97
N THR A 233 -22.85 -12.67 5.91
CA THR A 233 -22.46 -14.06 5.59
C THR A 233 -21.43 -14.60 6.58
N TYR A 234 -20.53 -13.75 7.06
CA TYR A 234 -19.42 -14.14 7.95
C TYR A 234 -19.61 -13.71 9.41
N ASN A 235 -20.78 -13.15 9.78
CA ASN A 235 -21.05 -12.51 11.07
C ASN A 235 -19.98 -11.47 11.46
N SER A 236 -19.33 -10.86 10.47
CA SER A 236 -18.21 -9.95 10.65
C SER A 236 -18.70 -8.51 10.64
N GLN A 237 -18.30 -7.76 11.66
CA GLN A 237 -18.47 -6.31 11.66
C GLN A 237 -17.54 -5.71 10.59
N SER A 238 -18.01 -4.73 9.80
CA SER A 238 -17.21 -4.15 8.70
C SER A 238 -15.90 -3.48 9.12
N SER A 239 -15.67 -3.30 10.42
CA SER A 239 -14.41 -2.84 11.00
C SER A 239 -13.33 -3.94 11.08
N ARG A 240 -13.68 -5.19 10.78
CA ARG A 240 -12.83 -6.39 10.95
C ARG A 240 -12.25 -6.93 9.64
N SER A 241 -12.43 -6.21 8.54
CA SER A 241 -11.83 -6.54 7.25
C SER A 241 -11.08 -5.34 6.70
N HIS A 242 -9.99 -5.61 5.96
CA HIS A 242 -9.27 -4.57 5.25
C HIS A 242 -9.94 -4.36 3.88
N CYS A 243 -10.15 -3.11 3.50
CA CYS A 243 -10.66 -2.76 2.17
C CYS A 243 -9.51 -2.20 1.34
N VAL A 244 -9.24 -2.79 0.18
CA VAL A 244 -8.19 -2.34 -0.73
C VAL A 244 -8.84 -1.83 -2.00
N PHE A 245 -8.65 -0.55 -2.29
CA PHE A 245 -9.14 0.11 -3.51
C PHE A 245 -7.94 0.39 -4.41
N MET A 246 -7.91 -0.20 -5.60
CA MET A 246 -6.78 -0.09 -6.53
C MET A 246 -7.22 0.64 -7.79
N LEU A 247 -6.62 1.79 -8.02
CA LEU A 247 -6.70 2.52 -9.27
C LEU A 247 -5.52 2.12 -10.15
N LYS A 248 -5.78 1.85 -11.42
CA LYS A 248 -4.77 1.55 -12.43
C LYS A 248 -4.91 2.54 -13.58
N LEU A 249 -3.85 3.28 -13.86
CA LEU A 249 -3.78 4.18 -15.01
C LEU A 249 -2.97 3.47 -16.10
N ILE A 250 -3.58 3.24 -17.24
CA ILE A 250 -2.91 2.69 -18.42
C ILE A 250 -2.73 3.83 -19.41
N SER A 251 -1.50 4.03 -19.92
CA SER A 251 -1.17 5.08 -20.89
C SER A 251 -0.64 4.44 -22.17
N ILE A 252 -1.40 4.59 -23.25
CA ILE A 252 -1.09 4.05 -24.58
C ILE A 252 -0.57 5.19 -25.45
N PRO A 253 0.65 5.11 -26.00
CA PRO A 253 1.19 6.16 -26.86
C PRO A 253 0.35 6.35 -28.13
N ILE A 254 0.15 7.61 -28.50
CA ILE A 254 -0.48 8.07 -29.74
C ILE A 254 0.57 8.83 -30.55
N ASP A 255 0.62 8.58 -31.86
CA ASP A 255 1.38 9.43 -32.77
C ASP A 255 0.71 10.82 -32.84
N PRO A 256 1.40 11.90 -32.44
CA PRO A 256 0.82 13.24 -32.37
C PRO A 256 0.29 13.76 -33.71
N LYS A 257 0.86 13.31 -34.83
CA LYS A 257 0.50 13.75 -36.19
C LYS A 257 -0.70 13.00 -36.73
N THR A 258 -0.71 11.68 -36.60
CA THR A 258 -1.77 10.83 -37.17
C THR A 258 -2.94 10.62 -36.21
N LYS A 259 -2.76 10.92 -34.92
CA LYS A 259 -3.70 10.64 -33.83
C LYS A 259 -4.07 9.15 -33.71
N GLN A 260 -3.23 8.26 -34.25
CA GLN A 260 -3.40 6.82 -34.14
C GLN A 260 -2.53 6.25 -33.02
N ARG A 261 -3.00 5.17 -32.39
CA ARG A 261 -2.22 4.43 -31.40
C ARG A 261 -0.95 3.89 -32.04
N VAL A 262 0.17 4.06 -31.35
CA VAL A 262 1.43 3.43 -31.74
C VAL A 262 1.30 1.93 -31.46
N ASN A 263 1.51 1.10 -32.48
CA ASN A 263 1.49 -0.35 -32.35
C ASN A 263 2.78 -0.89 -31.73
N ASP A 264 3.18 -0.31 -30.60
CA ASP A 264 4.35 -0.70 -29.83
C ASP A 264 3.96 -0.86 -28.35
N ILE A 265 3.69 -2.11 -27.97
CA ILE A 265 3.30 -2.48 -26.61
C ILE A 265 4.39 -2.15 -25.59
N SER A 266 5.68 -2.13 -25.99
CA SER A 266 6.79 -1.84 -25.07
C SER A 266 6.74 -0.41 -24.54
N LYS A 267 6.07 0.49 -25.25
CA LYS A 267 5.89 1.89 -24.87
C LYS A 267 4.60 2.14 -24.08
N VAL A 268 3.78 1.12 -23.89
CA VAL A 268 2.58 1.24 -23.06
C VAL A 268 3.00 1.16 -21.60
N SER A 269 2.59 2.15 -20.81
CA SER A 269 2.90 2.20 -19.39
C SER A 269 1.65 1.98 -18.54
N ALA A 270 1.86 1.44 -17.34
CA ALA A 270 0.82 1.31 -16.35
C ALA A 270 1.36 1.63 -14.96
N SER A 271 0.65 2.46 -14.23
CA SER A 271 0.89 2.73 -12.81
C SER A 271 -0.31 2.29 -11.97
N ARG A 272 -0.06 2.04 -10.69
CA ARG A 272 -1.07 1.62 -9.72
C ARG A 272 -1.07 2.56 -8.53
N LEU A 273 -2.25 3.00 -8.12
CA LEU A 273 -2.47 3.74 -6.89
C LEU A 273 -3.41 2.91 -6.01
N SER A 274 -2.90 2.45 -4.88
CA SER A 274 -3.64 1.63 -3.93
C SER A 274 -3.96 2.42 -2.67
N ILE A 275 -5.22 2.45 -2.28
CA ILE A 275 -5.68 3.03 -1.02
C ILE A 275 -6.25 1.91 -0.17
N VAL A 276 -5.68 1.71 1.02
CA VAL A 276 -5.99 0.61 1.92
C VAL A 276 -6.64 1.16 3.18
N ASP A 277 -7.93 0.91 3.35
CA ASP A 277 -8.65 1.13 4.62
C ASP A 277 -8.47 -0.12 5.48
N LEU A 278 -7.50 -0.06 6.40
CA LEU A 278 -7.18 -1.20 7.26
C LEU A 278 -8.28 -1.42 8.29
N ALA A 279 -8.41 -2.66 8.78
CA ALA A 279 -9.28 -3.00 9.88
C ALA A 279 -8.89 -2.27 11.18
N GLY A 280 -9.82 -2.24 12.14
CA GLY A 280 -9.60 -1.66 13.45
C GLY A 280 -8.41 -2.27 14.20
N SER A 281 -7.61 -1.42 14.83
CA SER A 281 -6.43 -1.81 15.60
C SER A 281 -6.71 -2.12 17.08
N GLU A 282 -7.97 -2.20 17.47
CA GLU A 282 -8.35 -2.48 18.85
C GLU A 282 -7.78 -3.80 19.36
N ARG A 283 -7.40 -3.80 20.65
CA ARG A 283 -6.96 -5.01 21.34
C ARG A 283 -8.16 -5.81 21.78
N VAL A 284 -8.08 -7.12 21.60
CA VAL A 284 -9.08 -8.05 22.14
C VAL A 284 -8.56 -8.65 23.43
N ASP A 285 -9.45 -8.75 24.42
CA ASP A 285 -9.18 -9.44 25.67
C ASP A 285 -9.01 -10.95 25.38
N PRO A 286 -7.84 -11.54 25.66
CA PRO A 286 -7.63 -12.98 25.48
C PRO A 286 -8.59 -13.85 26.31
N GLN A 287 -9.22 -13.29 27.34
CA GLN A 287 -10.17 -13.98 28.22
C GLN A 287 -11.64 -13.82 27.79
N ASP A 288 -11.91 -13.17 26.66
CA ASP A 288 -13.27 -13.07 26.13
C ASP A 288 -13.85 -14.47 25.86
N LYS A 289 -15.08 -14.70 26.35
CA LYS A 289 -15.79 -15.99 26.24
C LYS A 289 -16.10 -16.34 24.77
N ASN A 290 -16.09 -15.38 23.85
CA ASN A 290 -16.32 -15.63 22.43
C ASN A 290 -15.02 -15.93 21.68
N GLN A 291 -14.55 -17.18 21.78
CA GLN A 291 -13.29 -17.63 21.15
C GLN A 291 -13.26 -17.41 19.62
N LYS A 292 -14.40 -17.41 18.93
CA LYS A 292 -14.44 -17.12 17.48
C LYS A 292 -14.08 -15.65 17.20
N ALA A 293 -14.66 -14.72 17.95
CA ALA A 293 -14.33 -13.29 17.85
C ALA A 293 -12.87 -13.01 18.26
N VAL A 294 -12.36 -13.74 19.25
CA VAL A 294 -10.93 -13.66 19.66
C VAL A 294 -10.02 -14.11 18.52
N ASN A 295 -10.27 -15.26 17.90
CA ASN A 295 -9.44 -15.77 16.81
C ASN A 295 -9.47 -14.84 15.57
N GLU A 296 -10.64 -14.28 15.24
CA GLU A 296 -10.81 -13.31 14.17
C GLU A 296 -9.97 -12.04 14.44
N ALA A 297 -10.06 -11.49 15.65
CA ALA A 297 -9.28 -10.33 16.03
C ALA A 297 -7.77 -10.59 16.08
N ILE A 298 -7.35 -11.81 16.45
CA ILE A 298 -5.95 -12.23 16.35
C ILE A 298 -5.50 -12.21 14.89
N SER A 299 -6.30 -12.72 13.95
CA SER A 299 -5.96 -12.69 12.52
C SER A 299 -5.82 -11.25 12.00
N ILE A 300 -6.74 -10.36 12.36
CA ILE A 300 -6.70 -8.95 11.97
C ILE A 300 -5.45 -8.27 12.53
N ASN A 301 -5.19 -8.43 13.82
CA ASN A 301 -4.03 -7.85 14.48
C ASN A 301 -2.73 -8.49 13.99
N SER A 302 -2.75 -9.75 13.54
CA SER A 302 -1.60 -10.41 12.91
C SER A 302 -1.16 -9.68 11.65
N SER A 303 -2.09 -9.32 10.76
CA SER A 303 -1.74 -8.61 9.52
C SER A 303 -1.04 -7.27 9.78
N MET A 304 -1.50 -6.53 10.78
CA MET A 304 -0.93 -5.24 11.18
C MET A 304 0.40 -5.39 11.92
N PHE A 305 0.50 -6.39 12.80
CA PHE A 305 1.74 -6.73 13.46
C PHE A 305 2.81 -7.12 12.43
N THR A 306 2.48 -7.98 11.46
CA THR A 306 3.38 -8.35 10.37
C THR A 306 3.79 -7.13 9.55
N LEU A 307 2.86 -6.20 9.26
CA LEU A 307 3.21 -4.95 8.56
C LEU A 307 4.24 -4.13 9.35
N GLY A 308 4.03 -3.94 10.66
CA GLY A 308 5.00 -3.27 11.53
C GLY A 308 6.35 -4.00 11.58
N GLN A 309 6.35 -5.34 11.62
CA GLN A 309 7.56 -6.15 11.54
C GLN A 309 8.30 -5.96 10.22
N CYS A 310 7.59 -5.99 9.09
CA CYS A 310 8.17 -5.76 7.77
C CYS A 310 8.86 -4.40 7.71
N ILE A 311 8.14 -3.33 8.06
CA ILE A 311 8.64 -1.94 8.12
C ILE A 311 9.90 -1.84 8.98
N ARG A 312 9.89 -2.45 10.18
CA ARG A 312 11.03 -2.46 11.10
C ARG A 312 12.24 -3.21 10.56
N MET A 313 12.04 -4.35 9.91
CA MET A 313 13.13 -5.17 9.36
C MET A 313 13.75 -4.52 8.12
N ILE A 314 12.94 -3.92 7.24
CA ILE A 314 13.41 -3.16 6.07
C ILE A 314 14.35 -2.04 6.51
N ARG A 315 14.00 -1.34 7.60
CA ARG A 315 14.87 -0.32 8.19
C ARG A 315 16.22 -0.88 8.59
N GLN A 316 16.25 -2.02 9.28
CA GLN A 316 17.51 -2.64 9.70
C GLN A 316 18.38 -3.00 8.50
N THR A 317 17.77 -3.51 7.42
CA THR A 317 18.48 -3.76 6.16
C THR A 317 19.14 -2.50 5.60
N LYS A 318 18.44 -1.36 5.63
CA LYS A 318 18.99 -0.06 5.18
C LYS A 318 20.09 0.50 6.05
N LEU A 319 20.06 0.18 7.35
CA LEU A 319 21.14 0.50 8.28
C LEU A 319 22.34 -0.47 8.16
N GLY A 320 22.37 -1.31 7.14
CA GLY A 320 23.49 -2.21 6.84
C GLY A 320 23.37 -3.62 7.44
N VAL A 321 22.25 -3.96 8.08
CA VAL A 321 22.04 -5.32 8.62
C VAL A 321 21.70 -6.28 7.48
N LYS A 322 22.69 -7.09 7.08
CA LYS A 322 22.52 -8.12 6.03
C LYS A 322 21.81 -9.37 6.56
N GLY A 323 21.21 -10.16 5.67
CA GLY A 323 20.66 -11.48 5.98
C GLY A 323 19.28 -11.51 6.65
N LEU A 324 18.60 -10.37 6.81
CA LEU A 324 17.26 -10.31 7.39
C LEU A 324 16.21 -10.85 6.43
N LYS A 325 15.51 -11.91 6.83
CA LYS A 325 14.37 -12.47 6.09
C LYS A 325 13.09 -11.73 6.46
N ILE A 326 12.68 -10.79 5.63
CA ILE A 326 11.47 -9.99 5.86
C ILE A 326 10.20 -10.86 5.68
N PRO A 327 9.27 -10.90 6.65
CA PRO A 327 8.16 -11.85 6.69
C PRO A 327 6.97 -11.49 5.80
N TYR A 328 7.20 -11.07 4.55
CA TYR A 328 6.14 -10.61 3.64
C TYR A 328 4.97 -11.60 3.48
N ARG A 329 5.25 -12.91 3.50
CA ARG A 329 4.23 -13.95 3.30
C ARG A 329 3.38 -14.28 4.54
N GLN A 330 3.64 -13.66 5.69
CA GLN A 330 2.90 -13.94 6.92
C GLN A 330 1.52 -13.26 6.96
N SER A 331 1.28 -12.24 6.13
CA SER A 331 -0.07 -11.72 5.89
C SER A 331 -0.30 -11.39 4.42
N LYS A 332 -1.55 -11.44 3.97
CA LYS A 332 -1.93 -11.07 2.60
C LYS A 332 -1.72 -9.61 2.30
N ILE A 333 -1.82 -8.72 3.29
CA ILE A 333 -1.53 -7.29 3.12
C ILE A 333 -0.03 -7.09 2.85
N THR A 334 0.83 -7.72 3.64
CA THR A 334 2.29 -7.61 3.43
C THR A 334 2.77 -8.35 2.20
N GLU A 335 2.09 -9.43 1.82
CA GLU A 335 2.38 -10.17 0.60
C GLU A 335 1.99 -9.32 -0.62
N LEU A 336 0.79 -8.74 -0.63
CA LEU A 336 0.26 -7.94 -1.74
C LEU A 336 1.08 -6.68 -2.00
N PHE A 337 1.52 -5.99 -0.95
CA PHE A 337 2.27 -4.75 -1.06
C PHE A 337 3.78 -4.92 -0.89
N LYS A 338 4.29 -6.15 -1.00
CA LYS A 338 5.72 -6.45 -0.90
C LYS A 338 6.57 -5.55 -1.79
N ASP A 339 6.12 -5.25 -2.99
CA ASP A 339 6.88 -4.47 -3.99
C ASP A 339 7.12 -3.01 -3.56
N PHE A 340 6.33 -2.46 -2.63
CA PHE A 340 6.54 -1.13 -2.05
C PHE A 340 7.64 -1.09 -0.98
N PHE A 341 8.05 -2.26 -0.53
CA PHE A 341 8.89 -2.47 0.65
C PHE A 341 10.19 -3.18 0.31
N ASP A 342 10.20 -3.92 -0.80
CA ASP A 342 11.34 -4.70 -1.26
C ASP A 342 12.34 -3.78 -2.00
N PRO A 343 13.56 -3.58 -1.44
CA PRO A 343 14.57 -2.71 -2.02
C PRO A 343 15.13 -3.23 -3.36
N VAL A 344 14.80 -4.46 -3.76
CA VAL A 344 15.24 -5.07 -5.03
C VAL A 344 14.32 -4.69 -6.20
N THR A 345 13.22 -3.98 -5.94
CA THR A 345 12.22 -3.66 -6.96
C THR A 345 12.66 -2.44 -7.79
N SER A 346 12.80 -2.59 -9.11
CA SER A 346 13.18 -1.52 -10.04
C SER A 346 12.09 -0.48 -10.35
N ARG A 347 10.91 -0.60 -9.73
CA ARG A 347 9.82 0.37 -9.92
C ARG A 347 9.95 1.51 -8.93
N LYS A 348 9.75 2.72 -9.43
CA LYS A 348 9.60 3.89 -8.59
C LYS A 348 8.30 3.78 -7.80
N THR A 349 8.42 3.73 -6.48
CA THR A 349 7.28 3.62 -5.56
C THR A 349 7.15 4.86 -4.69
N TYR A 350 5.93 5.17 -4.26
CA TYR A 350 5.67 6.25 -3.31
C TYR A 350 4.64 5.78 -2.27
N CYS A 351 5.03 5.73 -1.01
CA CYS A 351 4.21 5.18 0.07
C CYS A 351 3.90 6.23 1.13
N SER A 352 2.65 6.28 1.57
CA SER A 352 2.18 7.13 2.65
C SER A 352 1.28 6.34 3.61
N ILE A 353 1.26 6.76 4.87
CA ILE A 353 0.42 6.19 5.92
C ILE A 353 -0.29 7.34 6.62
N ILE A 354 -1.62 7.26 6.73
CA ILE A 354 -2.41 8.16 7.58
C ILE A 354 -2.94 7.39 8.79
N ILE A 355 -2.50 7.83 9.96
CA ILE A 355 -2.89 7.31 11.26
C ILE A 355 -4.09 8.14 11.74
N ASN A 356 -5.25 7.52 11.89
CA ASN A 356 -6.45 8.16 12.41
C ASN A 356 -6.58 7.81 13.89
N ILE A 357 -6.74 8.82 14.74
CA ILE A 357 -6.90 8.65 16.19
C ILE A 357 -8.17 9.32 16.70
N SER A 358 -8.67 8.77 17.81
CA SER A 358 -9.77 9.35 18.56
C SER A 358 -9.22 10.20 19.71
N PRO A 359 -9.76 11.41 19.92
CA PRO A 359 -9.44 12.20 21.10
C PRO A 359 -10.19 11.73 22.36
N SER A 360 -11.03 10.70 22.27
CA SER A 360 -11.86 10.23 23.39
C SER A 360 -11.03 9.56 24.49
N THR A 361 -11.25 9.95 25.75
CA THR A 361 -10.65 9.29 26.93
C THR A 361 -10.93 7.79 26.97
N LYS A 362 -12.11 7.37 26.51
CA LYS A 362 -12.49 5.95 26.47
C LYS A 362 -11.65 5.13 25.49
N GLN A 363 -11.06 5.77 24.48
CA GLN A 363 -10.30 5.13 23.40
C GLN A 363 -8.79 5.42 23.49
N ILE A 364 -8.33 6.05 24.58
CA ILE A 364 -6.94 6.49 24.71
C ILE A 364 -5.93 5.35 24.60
N SER A 365 -6.27 4.16 25.10
CA SER A 365 -5.41 2.97 24.98
C SER A 365 -5.20 2.57 23.52
N ASP A 366 -6.25 2.63 22.70
CA ASP A 366 -6.17 2.28 21.28
C ASP A 366 -5.46 3.39 20.49
N THR A 367 -5.69 4.65 20.84
CA THR A 367 -4.93 5.80 20.32
C THR A 367 -3.43 5.65 20.59
N LEU A 368 -3.03 5.30 21.82
CA LEU A 368 -1.62 5.06 22.17
C LEU A 368 -1.00 3.90 21.36
N PHE A 369 -1.78 2.85 21.10
CA PHE A 369 -1.33 1.74 20.27
C PHE A 369 -1.12 2.16 18.81
N ALA A 370 -2.04 2.95 18.26
CA ALA A 370 -1.92 3.48 16.91
C ALA A 370 -0.69 4.41 16.76
N LEU A 371 -0.44 5.27 17.75
CA LEU A 371 0.74 6.13 17.81
C LEU A 371 2.04 5.32 17.90
N GLN A 372 2.04 4.21 18.63
CA GLN A 372 3.21 3.32 18.71
C GLN A 372 3.56 2.70 17.36
N PHE A 373 2.56 2.23 16.60
CA PHE A 373 2.77 1.75 15.24
C PHE A 373 3.32 2.87 14.34
N ALA A 374 2.80 4.08 14.46
CA ALA A 374 3.27 5.22 13.70
C ALA A 374 4.76 5.52 13.94
N ALA A 375 5.21 5.46 15.21
CA ALA A 375 6.62 5.63 15.54
C ALA A 375 7.52 4.60 14.84
N GLU A 376 7.07 3.35 14.76
CA GLU A 376 7.81 2.30 14.03
C GLU A 376 7.87 2.56 12.52
N ALA A 377 6.83 3.18 11.95
CA ALA A 377 6.74 3.52 10.54
C ALA A 377 7.52 4.79 10.13
N VAL A 378 7.52 5.83 10.97
CA VAL A 378 8.26 7.08 10.72
C VAL A 378 9.77 6.84 10.63
N GLU A 379 10.28 5.85 11.35
CA GLU A 379 11.69 5.48 11.31
C GLU A 379 12.07 4.68 10.03
N CYS A 380 11.12 4.40 9.12
CA CYS A 380 11.32 3.64 7.90
C CYS A 380 11.52 4.56 6.67
N ARG A 381 12.76 4.64 6.19
CA ARG A 381 13.12 5.33 4.96
C ARG A 381 12.93 4.39 3.77
N VAL A 382 12.22 4.77 2.70
CA VAL A 382 12.18 4.01 1.43
C VAL A 382 13.32 4.54 0.54
N ALA A 383 13.90 3.69 -0.31
CA ALA A 383 15.02 4.06 -1.16
C ALA A 383 14.39 4.40 -2.51
N ALA A 384 14.68 5.57 -3.04
CA ALA A 384 14.40 5.88 -4.44
C ALA A 384 15.72 5.68 -5.17
N ASP A 385 15.70 4.86 -6.22
CA ASP A 385 16.78 4.85 -7.18
C ASP A 385 16.73 6.17 -7.97
N ASP A 386 17.83 6.89 -7.91
CA ASP A 386 18.09 8.05 -8.76
C ASP A 386 18.04 7.57 -10.22
N VAL A 387 17.01 8.00 -10.94
CA VAL A 387 17.10 8.08 -12.39
C VAL A 387 17.48 9.52 -12.64
N GLU A 388 18.74 9.74 -13.00
CA GLU A 388 19.24 11.00 -13.50
C GLU A 388 18.25 11.54 -14.55
N GLU A 389 17.69 12.72 -14.29
CA GLU A 389 16.96 13.48 -15.30
C GLU A 389 18.00 13.92 -16.35
N GLU A 390 18.06 13.24 -17.49
CA GLU A 390 18.75 13.78 -18.67
C GLU A 390 17.95 14.97 -19.20
N ASP A 391 18.42 16.17 -18.82
CA ASP A 391 18.12 17.40 -19.53
C ASP A 391 18.61 17.30 -20.98
N LEU A 392 17.66 17.43 -21.90
CA LEU A 392 17.89 17.64 -23.33
C LEU A 392 18.65 18.97 -23.55
N VAL A 393 19.99 18.92 -23.60
CA VAL A 393 20.79 20.00 -24.22
C VAL A 393 21.92 19.45 -25.09
N VAL A 394 21.82 19.82 -26.36
CA VAL A 394 22.78 19.69 -27.46
C VAL A 394 24.18 20.18 -27.09
N GLY A 395 25.23 19.40 -27.36
CA GLY A 395 26.56 20.00 -27.59
C GLY A 395 27.81 19.14 -27.34
N LYS A 396 28.39 18.70 -28.46
CA LYS A 396 29.84 18.53 -28.73
C LYS A 396 30.62 17.43 -27.98
N ALA A 397 31.11 16.53 -28.82
CA ALA A 397 32.35 15.77 -28.68
C ALA A 397 33.49 16.57 -28.05
N LEU A 398 34.36 15.86 -27.31
CA LEU A 398 35.82 15.77 -27.55
C LEU A 398 36.46 14.83 -26.50
N ASN A 399 37.15 13.81 -27.04
CA ASN A 399 38.36 13.11 -26.57
C ASN A 399 38.75 13.13 -25.09
N PHE A 400 39.10 11.95 -24.54
CA PHE A 400 40.46 11.72 -24.03
C PHE A 400 40.79 10.21 -23.98
N SER A 401 41.99 9.91 -24.47
CA SER A 401 42.71 8.64 -24.53
C SER A 401 43.35 8.26 -23.19
N ASP A 402 43.56 6.95 -23.01
CA ASP A 402 44.61 6.25 -22.26
C ASP A 402 44.97 6.73 -20.83
N GLU A 403 44.84 5.83 -19.85
CA GLU A 403 45.99 5.06 -19.36
C GLU A 403 45.55 3.93 -18.41
N SER A 404 46.21 2.79 -18.58
CA SER A 404 46.11 1.53 -17.86
C SER A 404 46.69 1.58 -16.45
N GLU A 405 46.15 0.78 -15.53
CA GLU A 405 46.98 0.01 -14.60
C GLU A 405 46.26 -1.26 -14.10
N ASN A 406 46.98 -2.38 -14.18
CA ASN A 406 46.54 -3.75 -13.90
C ASN A 406 46.45 -4.03 -12.40
N VAL A 407 45.45 -4.81 -11.99
CA VAL A 407 45.57 -5.78 -10.88
C VAL A 407 44.78 -7.04 -11.27
N ASP A 408 45.51 -8.08 -11.68
CA ASP A 408 45.02 -9.46 -11.76
C ASP A 408 44.93 -10.02 -10.32
N ASP A 409 43.71 -10.37 -9.89
CA ASP A 409 43.40 -11.54 -9.04
C ASP A 409 41.90 -11.54 -8.73
N ASN A 410 41.11 -12.35 -9.47
CA ASN A 410 39.86 -13.03 -9.08
C ASN A 410 38.99 -13.41 -10.31
N ASN A 411 39.49 -14.28 -11.19
CA ASN A 411 38.71 -14.70 -12.38
C ASN A 411 37.57 -15.70 -12.08
N ASN A 412 37.64 -16.46 -10.98
CA ASN A 412 36.60 -17.46 -10.68
C ASN A 412 35.34 -16.84 -10.04
N ASP A 413 35.49 -15.86 -9.16
CA ASP A 413 34.36 -15.19 -8.51
C ASP A 413 33.65 -14.25 -9.50
N ALA A 414 34.40 -13.60 -10.40
CA ALA A 414 33.86 -12.77 -11.45
C ALA A 414 33.07 -13.58 -12.49
N GLU A 415 33.53 -14.78 -12.87
CA GLU A 415 32.79 -15.66 -13.79
C GLU A 415 31.49 -16.19 -13.17
N GLU A 416 31.47 -16.53 -11.87
CA GLU A 416 30.23 -16.92 -11.18
C GLU A 416 29.23 -15.76 -11.10
N GLU A 417 29.70 -14.55 -10.79
CA GLU A 417 28.87 -13.34 -10.73
C GLU A 417 28.35 -12.95 -12.14
N GLN A 418 29.18 -13.09 -13.18
CA GLN A 418 28.79 -12.86 -14.58
C GLN A 418 27.71 -13.85 -15.04
N ASN A 419 27.86 -15.13 -14.67
CA ASN A 419 26.89 -16.19 -14.98
C ASN A 419 25.56 -15.97 -14.26
N GLU A 420 25.59 -15.51 -13.00
CA GLU A 420 24.37 -15.17 -12.25
C GLU A 420 23.65 -13.97 -12.87
N ILE A 421 24.40 -12.94 -13.29
CA ILE A 421 23.88 -11.77 -14.02
C ILE A 421 23.25 -12.19 -15.36
N GLU A 422 23.90 -13.08 -16.12
CA GLU A 422 23.37 -13.54 -17.41
C GLU A 422 22.10 -14.39 -17.24
N LEU A 423 22.05 -15.23 -16.20
CA LEU A 423 20.85 -15.98 -15.83
C LEU A 423 19.70 -15.06 -15.40
N LEU A 424 19.99 -13.97 -14.69
CA LEU A 424 19.01 -12.95 -14.31
C LEU A 424 18.49 -12.19 -15.55
N LYS A 425 19.37 -11.82 -16.49
CA LYS A 425 18.98 -11.20 -17.77
C LYS A 425 18.09 -12.12 -18.61
N LEU A 426 18.37 -13.41 -18.67
CA LEU A 426 17.54 -14.38 -19.38
C LEU A 426 16.15 -14.56 -18.73
N LYS A 427 16.10 -14.58 -17.40
CA LYS A 427 14.82 -14.57 -16.65
C LYS A 427 14.04 -13.30 -16.93
N GLU A 428 14.71 -12.14 -16.94
CA GLU A 428 14.09 -10.86 -17.27
C GLU A 428 13.53 -10.83 -18.70
N ALA A 429 14.25 -11.38 -19.68
CA ALA A 429 13.79 -11.47 -21.06
C ALA A 429 12.54 -12.36 -21.22
N LYS A 430 12.48 -13.50 -20.51
CA LYS A 430 11.30 -14.37 -20.48
C LYS A 430 10.10 -13.68 -19.84
N ILE A 431 10.32 -13.01 -18.71
CA ILE A 431 9.32 -12.18 -18.02
C ILE A 431 8.81 -11.10 -18.99
N ARG A 432 9.70 -10.38 -19.68
CA ARG A 432 9.34 -9.39 -20.74
C ARG A 432 8.49 -9.98 -21.87
N GLN A 433 8.70 -11.24 -22.24
CA GLN A 433 7.90 -11.90 -23.26
C GLN A 433 6.51 -12.31 -22.73
N GLU A 434 6.41 -12.79 -21.50
CA GLU A 434 5.14 -13.11 -20.83
C GLU A 434 4.30 -11.85 -20.57
N ILE A 435 4.94 -10.75 -20.14
CA ILE A 435 4.36 -9.39 -20.12
C ILE A 435 3.72 -9.09 -21.45
N HIS A 436 4.50 -9.21 -22.51
CA HIS A 436 4.08 -8.79 -23.83
C HIS A 436 2.83 -9.58 -24.24
N SER A 437 2.75 -10.88 -23.92
CA SER A 437 1.58 -11.71 -24.19
C SER A 437 0.36 -11.32 -23.35
N GLU A 438 0.48 -11.20 -22.03
CA GLU A 438 -0.65 -10.85 -21.15
C GLU A 438 -1.16 -9.43 -21.43
N PHE A 439 -0.22 -8.52 -21.69
CA PHE A 439 -0.52 -7.15 -22.09
C PHE A 439 -1.16 -7.08 -23.47
N GLN A 440 -0.73 -7.92 -24.43
CA GLN A 440 -1.39 -8.04 -25.73
C GLN A 440 -2.84 -8.50 -25.60
N ASP A 441 -3.10 -9.52 -24.78
CA ASP A 441 -4.47 -10.03 -24.61
C ASP A 441 -5.38 -8.99 -23.96
N ARG A 442 -4.84 -8.24 -23.00
CA ARG A 442 -5.54 -7.15 -22.35
C ARG A 442 -5.72 -5.93 -23.26
N TYR A 443 -4.71 -5.59 -24.05
CA TYR A 443 -4.78 -4.54 -25.07
C TYR A 443 -5.83 -4.89 -26.13
N LYS A 444 -5.87 -6.14 -26.60
CA LYS A 444 -6.91 -6.62 -27.52
C LYS A 444 -8.30 -6.50 -26.88
N LYS A 445 -8.44 -6.86 -25.60
CA LYS A 445 -9.72 -6.76 -24.89
C LYS A 445 -10.17 -5.31 -24.74
N ILE A 446 -9.29 -4.42 -24.27
CA ILE A 446 -9.56 -2.98 -24.13
C ILE A 446 -9.87 -2.38 -25.51
N THR A 447 -9.04 -2.61 -26.51
CA THR A 447 -9.26 -2.11 -27.88
C THR A 447 -10.60 -2.58 -28.44
N LYS A 448 -10.96 -3.85 -28.24
CA LYS A 448 -12.26 -4.40 -28.63
C LYS A 448 -13.42 -3.76 -27.86
N GLU A 449 -13.28 -3.49 -26.57
CA GLU A 449 -14.28 -2.75 -25.77
C GLU A 449 -14.44 -1.30 -26.26
N PHE A 450 -13.33 -0.63 -26.60
CA PHE A 450 -13.35 0.70 -27.20
C PHE A 450 -14.02 0.72 -28.58
N GLU A 451 -13.67 -0.22 -29.46
CA GLU A 451 -14.30 -0.38 -30.78
C GLU A 451 -15.80 -0.66 -30.69
N ASN A 452 -16.21 -1.53 -29.76
CA ASN A 452 -17.62 -1.82 -29.50
C ASN A 452 -18.37 -0.57 -29.02
N ASN A 453 -17.78 0.20 -28.11
CA ASN A 453 -18.38 1.44 -27.59
C ASN A 453 -18.50 2.51 -28.68
N ILE A 454 -17.49 2.68 -29.55
CA ILE A 454 -17.55 3.59 -30.71
C ILE A 454 -18.65 3.13 -31.69
N THR A 455 -18.78 1.82 -31.91
CA THR A 455 -19.79 1.25 -32.80
C THR A 455 -21.20 1.46 -32.25
N GLN A 456 -21.41 1.29 -30.94
CA GLN A 456 -22.67 1.59 -30.27
C GLN A 456 -23.01 3.08 -30.33
N LEU A 457 -22.03 3.96 -30.09
CA LEU A 457 -22.22 5.41 -30.19
C LEU A 457 -22.61 5.84 -31.62
N LYS A 458 -21.97 5.27 -32.64
CA LYS A 458 -22.31 5.48 -34.06
C LYS A 458 -23.69 4.91 -34.44
N ALA A 459 -24.11 3.80 -33.82
CA ALA A 459 -25.44 3.24 -34.01
C ALA A 459 -26.53 4.11 -33.36
N SER A 460 -26.25 4.69 -32.19
CA SER A 460 -27.18 5.60 -31.50
C SER A 460 -27.27 7.00 -32.13
N SER A 461 -26.22 7.49 -32.80
CA SER A 461 -26.27 8.76 -33.54
C SER A 461 -26.98 8.66 -34.90
N ALA A 462 -27.22 7.44 -35.41
CA ALA A 462 -27.98 7.19 -36.63
C ALA A 462 -29.52 7.19 -36.44
N GLN A 463 -30.02 7.45 -35.23
CA GLN A 463 -31.46 7.52 -34.91
C GLN A 463 -31.99 8.95 -34.63
N VAL A 464 -31.31 10.01 -35.13
CA VAL A 464 -31.86 11.37 -35.09
C VAL A 464 -32.48 11.71 -36.45
N TYR A 465 -33.80 11.94 -36.41
CA TYR A 465 -34.74 12.20 -37.50
C TYR A 465 -34.26 13.14 -38.62
N PRO A 466 -34.71 12.93 -39.89
CA PRO A 466 -34.49 13.89 -40.96
C PRO A 466 -35.38 15.12 -40.74
N CYS A 467 -34.76 16.26 -40.44
CA CYS A 467 -35.44 17.56 -40.49
C CYS A 467 -35.37 18.08 -41.93
N LYS A 468 -36.53 18.11 -42.61
CA LYS A 468 -36.70 18.83 -43.89
C LYS A 468 -36.63 20.33 -43.61
N LEU A 469 -35.81 21.04 -44.38
CA LEU A 469 -36.08 22.40 -44.82
C LEU A 469 -36.20 22.38 -46.34
#